data_AF-A0A812FSV4-F1
#
_entry.id   AF-A0A812FSV4-F1
#
_cell.length_a   1.000
_cell.length_b   1.000
_cell.length_c   1.000
_cell.angle_alpha   90.00
_cell.angle_beta   90.00
_cell.angle_gamma   90.00
#
_symmetry.space_group_name_H-M   'P 1'
#
loop_
_entity.id
_entity.type
_entity.pdbx_description
1 polymer ?
#
loop_
_entity_poly.entity_id
_entity_poly.type
_entity_poly.pdbx_seq_one_letter_code
_entity_poly.pdbx_strand_id
1 'polypeptide(L)'
;MFKRLFIAVVFLSLAAVFAFQLIFIVPEQPQIITQTGSSITQNVRCMDFNQPKALDEDGELNILVWNIYKQNRDDWRSALDTFSANKQLLLLQEASLTDTFKDWLVDGHWVSNQVTAFKALGSGAGVISIAKQEPILACAYTSKEPWLRLPKSALYSKYQLSNGETLAVVNIHAINFTVGTDEYTSQISAMERVLNEHKGPILFAGDFNSWSEERVTAMKKALLKADLQEVKFAQDNRTQFITGLPLDHVFYRGLTLKNAKAPQSDASDHNPLLVSFTINE
;
A
#
# COMPACT_ATOMS: atom_id res chain seq x y z
N MET A 1 39.82 -16.88 25.04
CA MET A 1 38.61 -17.29 24.27
C MET A 1 37.67 -16.13 23.98
N PHE A 2 37.22 -15.38 25.00
CA PHE A 2 36.26 -14.27 24.84
C PHE A 2 36.64 -13.19 23.82
N LYS A 3 37.89 -12.72 23.78
CA LYS A 3 38.33 -11.71 22.79
C LYS A 3 38.24 -12.19 21.34
N ARG A 4 38.60 -13.45 21.07
CA ARG A 4 38.54 -14.04 19.71
C ARG A 4 37.09 -14.27 19.28
N LEU A 5 36.23 -14.72 20.21
CA LEU A 5 34.79 -14.87 19.97
C LEU A 5 34.14 -13.51 19.69
N PHE A 6 34.47 -12.48 20.48
CA PHE A 6 33.96 -11.13 20.29
C PHE A 6 34.36 -10.55 18.92
N ILE A 7 35.62 -10.69 18.53
CA ILE A 7 36.09 -10.24 17.20
C ILE A 7 35.37 -11.00 16.08
N ALA A 8 35.17 -12.32 16.22
CA ALA A 8 34.46 -13.12 15.24
C ALA A 8 32.99 -12.70 15.09
N VAL A 9 32.30 -12.40 16.20
CA VAL A 9 30.92 -11.90 16.19
C VAL A 9 30.85 -10.54 15.50
N VAL A 10 31.73 -9.59 15.86
CA VAL A 10 31.77 -8.27 15.22
C VAL A 10 32.03 -8.39 13.72
N PHE A 11 32.98 -9.24 13.32
CA PHE A 11 33.28 -9.46 11.90
C PHE A 11 32.09 -10.09 11.15
N LEU A 12 31.43 -11.10 11.72
CA LEU A 12 30.23 -11.70 11.14
C LEU A 12 29.09 -10.70 11.02
N SER A 13 28.89 -9.84 12.03
CA SER A 13 27.90 -8.76 11.97
C SER A 13 28.22 -7.74 10.88
N LEU A 14 29.48 -7.32 10.76
CA LEU A 14 29.91 -6.40 9.69
C LEU A 14 29.77 -7.02 8.30
N ALA A 15 30.14 -8.29 8.14
CA ALA A 15 29.97 -9.03 6.90
C ALA A 15 28.49 -9.18 6.53
N ALA A 16 27.61 -9.44 7.50
CA ALA A 16 26.17 -9.51 7.30
C ALA A 16 25.59 -8.14 6.87
N VAL A 17 26.00 -7.05 7.52
CA VAL A 17 25.59 -5.68 7.13
C VAL A 17 26.06 -5.34 5.72
N PHE A 18 27.31 -5.69 5.38
CA PHE A 18 27.86 -5.44 4.05
C PHE A 18 27.15 -6.27 2.97
N ALA A 19 26.93 -7.56 3.21
CA ALA A 19 26.17 -8.42 2.30
C ALA A 19 24.74 -7.92 2.09
N PHE A 20 24.09 -7.46 3.16
CA PHE A 20 22.76 -6.85 3.09
C PHE A 20 22.75 -5.60 2.19
N GLN A 21 23.72 -4.70 2.34
CA GLN A 21 23.82 -3.51 1.49
C GLN A 21 24.16 -3.81 0.03
N LEU A 22 24.81 -4.94 -0.26
CA LEU A 22 25.04 -5.39 -1.64
C LEU A 22 23.78 -5.96 -2.30
N ILE A 23 22.91 -6.62 -1.54
CA ILE A 23 21.68 -7.27 -2.06
C ILE A 23 20.54 -6.27 -2.21
N PHE A 24 20.40 -5.34 -1.26
CA PHE A 24 19.28 -4.40 -1.17
C PHE A 24 19.73 -2.99 -1.53
N ILE A 25 19.25 -2.48 -2.67
CA ILE A 25 19.49 -1.11 -3.13
C ILE A 25 18.26 -0.27 -2.77
N VAL A 26 18.48 0.71 -1.89
CA VAL A 26 17.45 1.68 -1.48
C VAL A 26 17.69 3.01 -2.20
N PRO A 27 16.76 3.48 -3.05
CA PRO A 27 16.87 4.79 -3.69
C PRO A 27 17.00 5.92 -2.66
N GLU A 28 17.79 6.95 -2.98
CA GLU A 28 17.90 8.14 -2.11
C GLU A 28 16.59 8.94 -2.04
N GLN A 29 15.83 8.94 -3.14
CA GLN A 29 14.53 9.61 -3.24
C GLN A 29 13.43 8.61 -3.62
N PRO A 30 12.18 8.83 -3.15
CA PRO A 30 11.03 8.06 -3.60
C PRO A 30 10.91 8.07 -5.12
N GLN A 31 10.75 6.89 -5.72
CA GLN A 31 10.53 6.73 -7.15
C GLN A 31 9.13 6.18 -7.39
N ILE A 32 8.45 6.74 -8.38
CA ILE A 32 7.17 6.23 -8.86
C ILE A 32 7.38 5.60 -10.25
N ILE A 33 6.86 4.39 -10.42
CA ILE A 33 6.83 3.67 -11.70
C ILE A 33 5.37 3.56 -12.11
N THR A 34 5.06 4.03 -13.30
CA THR A 34 3.71 4.00 -13.86
C THR A 34 3.71 3.10 -15.08
N GLN A 35 2.69 2.27 -15.21
CA GLN A 35 2.48 1.44 -16.39
C GLN A 35 1.05 1.63 -16.92
N THR A 36 0.95 1.99 -18.20
CA THR A 36 -0.30 2.08 -18.97
C THR A 36 -0.12 1.26 -20.24
N GLY A 37 -0.82 0.13 -20.35
CA GLY A 37 -0.53 -0.88 -21.38
C GLY A 37 0.93 -1.36 -21.26
N SER A 38 1.62 -1.47 -22.40
CA SER A 38 3.05 -1.86 -22.41
C SER A 38 4.01 -0.70 -22.11
N SER A 39 3.51 0.53 -21.98
CA SER A 39 4.34 1.71 -21.72
C SER A 39 4.65 1.81 -20.24
N ILE A 40 5.94 1.89 -19.89
CA ILE A 40 6.42 2.08 -18.52
C ILE A 40 7.18 3.39 -18.44
N THR A 41 6.78 4.24 -17.50
CA THR A 41 7.43 5.53 -17.22
C THR A 41 7.84 5.59 -15.77
N GLN A 42 8.97 6.25 -15.50
CA GLN A 42 9.48 6.42 -14.14
C GLN A 42 9.69 7.91 -13.88
N ASN A 43 9.25 8.38 -12.70
CA ASN A 43 9.49 9.74 -12.25
C ASN A 43 9.99 9.77 -10.80
N VAL A 44 10.60 10.88 -10.43
CA VAL A 44 10.96 11.19 -9.06
C VAL A 44 9.72 11.74 -8.38
N ARG A 45 9.31 11.06 -7.31
CA ARG A 45 8.29 11.51 -6.36
C ARG A 45 6.86 11.66 -6.88
N CYS A 46 6.56 12.34 -7.98
CA CYS A 46 5.17 12.57 -8.43
C CYS A 46 5.03 12.50 -9.96
N MET A 47 3.83 12.17 -10.42
CA MET A 47 3.41 12.19 -11.82
C MET A 47 1.98 12.74 -11.93
N ASP A 48 1.77 13.64 -12.90
CA ASP A 48 0.47 14.20 -13.27
C ASP A 48 -0.02 13.57 -14.56
N PHE A 49 -1.35 13.44 -14.71
CA PHE A 49 -1.98 12.87 -15.90
C PHE A 49 -3.02 13.84 -16.45
N ASN A 50 -3.04 13.99 -17.77
CA ASN A 50 -3.75 15.09 -18.43
C ASN A 50 -5.18 14.75 -18.88
N GLN A 51 -5.60 13.49 -18.82
CA GLN A 51 -6.92 13.03 -19.31
C GLN A 51 -7.60 12.02 -18.36
N PRO A 52 -7.75 12.34 -17.06
CA PRO A 52 -8.37 11.42 -16.11
C PRO A 52 -9.87 11.27 -16.41
N LYS A 53 -10.34 10.03 -16.45
CA LYS A 53 -11.77 9.69 -16.47
C LYS A 53 -12.24 9.38 -15.06
N ALA A 54 -13.57 9.42 -14.86
CA ALA A 54 -14.18 9.03 -13.60
C ALA A 54 -13.78 7.59 -13.22
N LEU A 55 -13.34 7.42 -11.97
CA LEU A 55 -12.91 6.13 -11.44
C LEU A 55 -14.11 5.24 -11.10
N ASP A 56 -15.16 5.81 -10.54
CA ASP A 56 -16.40 5.10 -10.20
C ASP A 56 -17.21 4.74 -11.46
N GLU A 57 -18.06 3.73 -11.32
CA GLU A 57 -18.99 3.29 -12.36
C GLU A 57 -20.41 3.51 -11.84
N ASP A 58 -21.15 4.44 -12.44
CA ASP A 58 -22.51 4.82 -12.03
C ASP A 58 -22.63 5.19 -10.54
N GLY A 59 -21.60 5.87 -10.00
CA GLY A 59 -21.53 6.26 -8.59
C GLY A 59 -21.06 5.16 -7.64
N GLU A 60 -20.83 3.93 -8.14
CA GLU A 60 -20.32 2.81 -7.36
C GLU A 60 -18.79 2.72 -7.46
N LEU A 61 -18.13 2.51 -6.32
CA LEU A 61 -16.69 2.38 -6.19
C LEU A 61 -16.35 1.10 -5.40
N ASN A 62 -15.92 0.07 -6.11
CA ASN A 62 -15.51 -1.20 -5.54
C ASN A 62 -13.98 -1.31 -5.51
N ILE A 63 -13.47 -1.67 -4.34
CA ILE A 63 -12.06 -1.58 -3.99
C ILE A 63 -11.56 -2.92 -3.44
N LEU A 64 -10.38 -3.31 -3.90
CA LEU A 64 -9.57 -4.39 -3.31
C LEU A 64 -8.40 -3.77 -2.57
N VAL A 65 -8.18 -4.17 -1.31
CA VAL A 65 -6.96 -3.83 -0.56
C VAL A 65 -6.32 -5.13 -0.12
N TRP A 66 -5.05 -5.35 -0.47
CA TRP A 66 -4.42 -6.63 -0.22
C TRP A 66 -2.89 -6.58 -0.21
N ASN A 67 -2.28 -6.97 0.90
CA ASN A 67 -0.88 -7.36 0.89
C ASN A 67 -0.77 -8.70 0.14
N ILE A 68 -0.13 -8.69 -1.03
CA ILE A 68 -0.07 -9.83 -1.95
C ILE A 68 1.23 -10.63 -1.80
N TYR A 69 1.95 -10.43 -0.70
CA TYR A 69 3.12 -11.23 -0.30
C TYR A 69 4.16 -11.43 -1.41
N LYS A 70 4.50 -10.35 -2.15
CA LYS A 70 5.45 -10.39 -3.28
C LYS A 70 5.09 -11.40 -4.36
N GLN A 71 3.81 -11.76 -4.47
CA GLN A 71 3.33 -12.78 -5.37
C GLN A 71 4.03 -14.15 -5.15
N ASN A 72 4.40 -14.46 -3.89
CA ASN A 72 5.17 -15.67 -3.55
C ASN A 72 4.35 -16.97 -3.55
N ARG A 73 3.02 -16.92 -3.67
CA ARG A 73 2.14 -18.11 -3.70
C ARG A 73 1.75 -18.44 -5.13
N ASP A 74 1.82 -19.70 -5.55
CA ASP A 74 1.61 -20.11 -6.95
C ASP A 74 0.23 -19.72 -7.52
N ASP A 75 -0.79 -19.57 -6.67
CA ASP A 75 -2.17 -19.22 -7.03
C ASP A 75 -2.48 -17.72 -6.97
N TRP A 76 -1.49 -16.86 -6.73
CA TRP A 76 -1.66 -15.40 -6.62
C TRP A 76 -2.42 -14.80 -7.80
N ARG A 77 -2.16 -15.27 -9.03
CA ARG A 77 -2.76 -14.74 -10.27
C ARG A 77 -4.25 -15.06 -10.34
N SER A 78 -4.62 -16.32 -10.13
CA SER A 78 -6.03 -16.74 -10.15
C SER A 78 -6.84 -16.08 -9.03
N ALA A 79 -6.23 -15.91 -7.85
CA ALA A 79 -6.86 -15.20 -6.75
C ALA A 79 -7.04 -13.72 -7.09
N LEU A 80 -6.03 -13.07 -7.66
CA LEU A 80 -6.12 -11.67 -8.07
C LEU A 80 -7.16 -11.47 -9.17
N ASP A 81 -7.25 -12.35 -10.17
CA ASP A 81 -8.32 -12.34 -11.18
C ASP A 81 -9.72 -12.37 -10.52
N THR A 82 -9.89 -13.27 -9.54
CA THR A 82 -11.16 -13.44 -8.82
C THR A 82 -11.50 -12.22 -7.97
N PHE A 83 -10.54 -11.70 -7.19
CA PHE A 83 -10.79 -10.61 -6.25
C PHE A 83 -10.84 -9.23 -6.91
N SER A 84 -10.15 -9.06 -8.04
CA SER A 84 -10.19 -7.84 -8.86
C SER A 84 -11.40 -7.76 -9.79
N ALA A 85 -12.13 -8.86 -9.97
CA ALA A 85 -13.36 -8.86 -10.74
C ALA A 85 -14.33 -7.78 -10.21
N ASN A 86 -14.84 -6.94 -11.11
CA ASN A 86 -15.72 -5.81 -10.80
C ASN A 86 -15.12 -4.87 -9.74
N LYS A 87 -13.83 -4.55 -9.85
CA LYS A 87 -13.16 -3.52 -9.04
C LYS A 87 -12.67 -2.39 -9.94
N GLN A 88 -12.84 -1.17 -9.47
CA GLN A 88 -12.32 0.02 -10.15
C GLN A 88 -10.93 0.36 -9.64
N LEU A 89 -10.61 0.00 -8.38
CA LEU A 89 -9.36 0.34 -7.71
C LEU A 89 -8.83 -0.84 -6.88
N LEU A 90 -7.54 -1.15 -7.04
CA LEU A 90 -6.83 -2.15 -6.26
C LEU A 90 -5.65 -1.48 -5.57
N LEU A 91 -5.52 -1.67 -4.27
CA LEU A 91 -4.45 -1.14 -3.44
C LEU A 91 -3.65 -2.31 -2.89
N LEU A 92 -2.55 -2.65 -3.56
CA LEU A 92 -1.74 -3.80 -3.18
C LEU A 92 -0.48 -3.37 -2.42
N GLN A 93 -0.12 -4.14 -1.40
CA GLN A 93 1.12 -4.00 -0.63
C GLN A 93 2.02 -5.19 -0.89
N GLU A 94 3.33 -5.00 -0.69
CA GLU A 94 4.37 -5.95 -1.06
C GLU A 94 4.30 -6.43 -2.52
N ALA A 95 3.78 -5.64 -3.45
CA ALA A 95 3.73 -6.04 -4.84
C ALA A 95 5.10 -5.86 -5.51
N SER A 96 5.55 -6.86 -6.27
CA SER A 96 6.76 -6.82 -7.10
C SER A 96 6.37 -6.71 -8.58
N LEU A 97 6.97 -5.77 -9.32
CA LEU A 97 6.77 -5.66 -10.78
C LEU A 97 7.60 -6.72 -11.53
N THR A 98 7.29 -8.00 -11.30
CA THR A 98 7.80 -9.11 -12.12
C THR A 98 7.19 -9.04 -13.52
N ASP A 99 7.82 -9.68 -14.51
CA ASP A 99 7.32 -9.63 -15.89
C ASP A 99 5.92 -10.25 -16.00
N THR A 100 5.66 -11.36 -15.28
CA THR A 100 4.32 -11.97 -15.23
C THR A 100 3.26 -11.05 -14.63
N PHE A 101 3.64 -10.17 -13.70
CA PHE A 101 2.71 -9.20 -13.11
C PHE A 101 2.49 -8.01 -14.05
N LYS A 102 3.51 -7.55 -14.76
CA LYS A 102 3.37 -6.54 -15.83
C LYS A 102 2.46 -7.04 -16.94
N ASP A 103 2.60 -8.31 -17.34
CA ASP A 103 1.72 -8.93 -18.35
C ASP A 103 0.27 -8.96 -17.87
N TRP A 104 0.05 -9.34 -16.60
CA TRP A 104 -1.29 -9.31 -16.00
C TRP A 104 -1.91 -7.90 -16.00
N LEU A 105 -1.10 -6.86 -15.77
CA LEU A 105 -1.54 -5.47 -15.87
C LEU A 105 -1.96 -5.10 -17.31
N VAL A 106 -1.21 -5.55 -18.31
CA VAL A 106 -1.52 -5.34 -19.74
C VAL A 106 -2.81 -6.07 -20.11
N ASP A 107 -2.90 -7.37 -19.80
CA ASP A 107 -4.05 -8.22 -20.11
C ASP A 107 -5.36 -7.64 -19.55
N GLY A 108 -5.31 -7.16 -18.30
CA GLY A 108 -6.44 -6.55 -17.62
C GLY A 108 -6.75 -5.11 -18.00
N HIS A 109 -6.00 -4.53 -18.94
CA HIS A 109 -6.09 -3.12 -19.35
C HIS A 109 -6.01 -2.17 -18.16
N TRP A 110 -5.08 -2.45 -17.25
CA TRP A 110 -4.91 -1.70 -16.03
C TRP A 110 -3.93 -0.55 -16.21
N VAL A 111 -4.19 0.54 -15.50
CA VAL A 111 -3.20 1.59 -15.20
C VAL A 111 -2.66 1.30 -13.81
N SER A 112 -1.34 1.25 -13.66
CA SER A 112 -0.71 1.05 -12.35
C SER A 112 0.28 2.15 -12.02
N ASN A 113 0.34 2.48 -10.73
CA ASN A 113 1.32 3.38 -10.15
C ASN A 113 1.94 2.67 -8.95
N GLN A 114 3.24 2.40 -8.99
CA GLN A 114 3.98 1.71 -7.93
C GLN A 114 5.00 2.65 -7.30
N VAL A 115 5.08 2.63 -5.98
CA VAL A 115 6.20 3.18 -5.22
C VAL A 115 7.15 2.04 -4.90
N THR A 116 8.33 2.05 -5.52
CA THR A 116 9.35 1.07 -5.16
C THR A 116 9.94 1.44 -3.80
N ALA A 117 9.77 0.57 -2.80
CA ALA A 117 10.45 0.74 -1.54
C ALA A 117 11.95 0.44 -1.71
N PHE A 118 12.29 -0.76 -2.14
CA PHE A 118 13.68 -1.15 -2.38
C PHE A 118 13.77 -2.01 -3.64
N LYS A 119 14.96 -2.10 -4.22
CA LYS A 119 15.28 -3.09 -5.26
C LYS A 119 16.15 -4.17 -4.64
N ALA A 120 15.73 -5.43 -4.78
CA ALA A 120 16.54 -6.59 -4.46
C ALA A 120 16.58 -7.49 -5.70
N LEU A 121 17.78 -7.87 -6.14
CA LEU A 121 17.97 -8.78 -7.28
C LEU A 121 17.20 -8.36 -8.56
N GLY A 122 17.04 -7.06 -8.80
CA GLY A 122 16.40 -6.51 -10.00
C GLY A 122 14.88 -6.28 -9.91
N SER A 123 14.19 -6.86 -8.93
CA SER A 123 12.75 -6.59 -8.70
C SER A 123 12.52 -5.65 -7.52
N GLY A 124 11.75 -4.60 -7.75
CA GLY A 124 11.33 -3.65 -6.72
C GLY A 124 10.01 -4.07 -6.08
N ALA A 125 10.00 -4.25 -4.76
CA ALA A 125 8.77 -4.48 -3.99
C ALA A 125 8.31 -3.18 -3.32
N GLY A 126 7.01 -2.99 -3.18
CA GLY A 126 6.44 -1.82 -2.52
C GLY A 126 4.92 -1.80 -2.56
N VAL A 127 4.34 -0.61 -2.54
CA VAL A 127 2.89 -0.41 -2.71
C VAL A 127 2.56 -0.05 -4.16
N ILE A 128 1.44 -0.58 -4.67
CA ILE A 128 0.93 -0.28 -6.01
C ILE A 128 -0.56 0.03 -5.95
N SER A 129 -0.96 1.13 -6.58
CA SER A 129 -2.37 1.44 -6.86
C SER A 129 -2.65 1.13 -8.32
N ILE A 130 -3.65 0.28 -8.57
CA ILE A 130 -4.02 -0.20 -9.90
C ILE A 130 -5.47 0.20 -10.14
N ALA A 131 -5.75 0.86 -11.26
CA ALA A 131 -7.07 1.37 -11.57
C ALA A 131 -7.41 1.19 -13.05
N LYS A 132 -8.71 1.20 -13.37
CA LYS A 132 -9.17 1.20 -14.78
C LYS A 132 -8.89 2.51 -15.50
N GLN A 133 -8.78 3.61 -14.75
CA GLN A 133 -8.53 4.95 -15.27
C GLN A 133 -7.24 5.53 -14.67
N GLU A 134 -6.59 6.41 -15.44
CA GLU A 134 -5.45 7.17 -14.95
C GLU A 134 -5.89 8.09 -13.79
N PRO A 135 -5.10 8.19 -12.71
CA PRO A 135 -5.36 9.19 -11.67
C PRO A 135 -5.07 10.59 -12.21
N ILE A 136 -5.59 11.64 -11.57
CA ILE A 136 -5.18 13.03 -11.81
C ILE A 136 -3.69 13.20 -11.45
N LEU A 137 -3.28 12.63 -10.31
CA LEU A 137 -1.90 12.62 -9.87
C LEU A 137 -1.58 11.37 -9.07
N ALA A 138 -0.32 10.96 -9.06
CA ALA A 138 0.21 9.93 -8.19
C ALA A 138 1.58 10.34 -7.63
N CYS A 139 1.77 10.20 -6.31
CA CYS A 139 2.97 10.62 -5.58
C CYS A 139 3.49 9.53 -4.64
N ALA A 140 4.78 9.24 -4.76
CA ALA A 140 5.57 8.37 -3.93
C ALA A 140 6.03 9.01 -2.62
N TYR A 141 5.80 8.29 -1.52
CA TYR A 141 6.34 8.58 -0.20
C TYR A 141 7.06 7.36 0.34
N THR A 142 8.23 7.58 0.95
CA THR A 142 9.00 6.51 1.61
C THR A 142 9.48 6.96 2.97
N SER A 143 9.43 6.05 3.94
CA SER A 143 10.04 6.23 5.26
C SER A 143 11.07 5.13 5.49
N LYS A 144 12.27 5.48 5.96
CA LYS A 144 13.32 4.49 6.26
C LYS A 144 13.05 3.85 7.62
N GLU A 145 13.08 2.52 7.69
CA GLU A 145 13.03 1.81 8.97
C GLU A 145 14.34 2.02 9.75
N PRO A 146 14.31 2.26 11.08
CA PRO A 146 15.51 2.59 11.86
C PRO A 146 16.62 1.53 11.80
N TRP A 147 16.25 0.25 11.74
CA TRP A 147 17.18 -0.88 11.92
C TRP A 147 17.52 -1.59 10.61
N LEU A 148 16.50 -2.07 9.89
CA LEU A 148 16.69 -2.78 8.62
C LEU A 148 16.92 -1.85 7.43
N ARG A 149 16.61 -0.55 7.58
CA ARG A 149 16.65 0.48 6.52
C ARG A 149 15.93 0.11 5.23
N LEU A 150 15.15 -0.96 5.21
CA LEU A 150 14.20 -1.26 4.15
C LEU A 150 13.10 -0.21 4.26
N PRO A 151 12.93 0.66 3.25
CA PRO A 151 11.94 1.69 3.37
C PRO A 151 10.55 1.07 3.27
N LYS A 152 9.66 1.59 4.09
CA LYS A 152 8.24 1.39 3.94
C LYS A 152 7.68 2.50 3.06
N SER A 153 6.66 2.18 2.29
CA SER A 153 6.18 3.06 1.23
C SER A 153 4.70 3.38 1.42
N ALA A 154 4.34 4.57 0.97
CA ALA A 154 2.97 4.99 0.78
C ALA A 154 2.84 5.64 -0.60
N LEU A 155 1.68 5.46 -1.21
CA LEU A 155 1.31 6.04 -2.49
C LEU A 155 0.08 6.89 -2.30
N TYR A 156 0.23 8.19 -2.50
CA TYR A 156 -0.86 9.14 -2.56
C TYR A 156 -1.31 9.29 -4.01
N SER A 157 -2.60 9.23 -4.28
CA SER A 157 -3.15 9.43 -5.62
C SER A 157 -4.47 10.19 -5.55
N LYS A 158 -4.81 10.91 -6.62
CA LYS A 158 -6.10 11.59 -6.75
C LYS A 158 -6.82 11.05 -7.97
N TYR A 159 -8.10 10.74 -7.85
CA TYR A 159 -8.93 10.24 -8.94
C TYR A 159 -10.15 11.14 -9.16
N GLN A 160 -10.52 11.35 -10.41
CA GLN A 160 -11.77 12.02 -10.75
C GLN A 160 -12.95 11.10 -10.39
N LEU A 161 -14.02 11.66 -9.85
CA LEU A 161 -15.31 10.98 -9.66
C LEU A 161 -16.37 11.53 -10.63
N SER A 162 -17.40 10.73 -10.91
CA SER A 162 -18.47 11.07 -11.85
C SER A 162 -19.35 12.24 -11.38
N ASN A 163 -19.45 12.47 -10.06
CA ASN A 163 -20.13 13.62 -9.46
C ASN A 163 -19.34 14.94 -9.57
N GLY A 164 -18.16 14.93 -10.20
CA GLY A 164 -17.27 16.09 -10.35
C GLY A 164 -16.28 16.29 -9.21
N GLU A 165 -16.43 15.57 -8.08
CA GLU A 165 -15.45 15.61 -7.00
C GLU A 165 -14.16 14.85 -7.35
N THR A 166 -13.15 15.01 -6.48
CA THR A 166 -11.91 14.25 -6.55
C THR A 166 -11.79 13.37 -5.32
N LEU A 167 -11.51 12.08 -5.51
CA LEU A 167 -11.16 11.14 -4.45
C LEU A 167 -9.65 11.20 -4.18
N ALA A 168 -9.25 11.47 -2.95
CA ALA A 168 -7.87 11.28 -2.50
C ALA A 168 -7.69 9.88 -1.92
N VAL A 169 -6.69 9.15 -2.40
CA VAL A 169 -6.39 7.77 -2.02
C VAL A 169 -4.97 7.68 -1.48
N VAL A 170 -4.82 7.06 -0.31
CA VAL A 170 -3.52 6.61 0.20
C VAL A 170 -3.51 5.09 0.31
N ASN A 171 -2.57 4.47 -0.41
CA ASN A 171 -2.17 3.08 -0.22
C ASN A 171 -0.90 3.04 0.64
N ILE A 172 -0.92 2.39 1.80
CA ILE A 172 0.22 2.31 2.71
C ILE A 172 0.65 0.88 2.98
N HIS A 173 1.96 0.70 3.11
CA HIS A 173 2.54 -0.40 3.87
C HIS A 173 3.39 0.24 4.97
N ALA A 174 2.89 0.27 6.20
CA ALA A 174 3.48 1.03 7.29
C ALA A 174 4.72 0.37 7.89
N ILE A 175 5.51 1.15 8.61
CA ILE A 175 6.71 0.71 9.35
C ILE A 175 6.40 -0.52 10.21
N ASN A 176 7.17 -1.60 10.05
CA ASN A 176 6.96 -2.83 10.79
C ASN A 176 7.73 -2.79 12.12
N PHE A 177 9.01 -2.43 12.13
CA PHE A 177 9.86 -2.49 13.33
C PHE A 177 10.44 -1.13 13.78
N THR A 178 9.99 -0.67 14.96
CA THR A 178 10.45 0.57 15.63
C THR A 178 10.58 0.35 17.14
N VAL A 179 11.41 1.16 17.80
CA VAL A 179 11.37 1.25 19.27
C VAL A 179 10.27 2.25 19.62
N GLY A 180 9.19 1.79 20.27
CA GLY A 180 8.00 2.62 20.47
C GLY A 180 7.26 2.90 19.16
N THR A 181 6.49 3.99 19.12
CA THR A 181 5.55 4.30 18.03
C THR A 181 5.86 5.61 17.31
N ASP A 182 6.98 6.28 17.58
CA ASP A 182 7.24 7.63 17.08
C ASP A 182 7.41 7.66 15.55
N GLU A 183 8.26 6.83 14.96
CA GLU A 183 8.44 6.81 13.50
C GLU A 183 7.19 6.29 12.77
N TYR A 184 6.51 5.31 13.37
CA TYR A 184 5.22 4.80 12.91
C TYR A 184 4.16 5.91 12.84
N THR A 185 4.01 6.65 13.95
CA THR A 185 3.07 7.79 14.05
C THR A 185 3.45 8.90 13.09
N SER A 186 4.75 9.18 12.95
CA SER A 186 5.26 10.21 12.03
C SER A 186 4.93 9.89 10.58
N GLN A 187 5.10 8.62 10.15
CA GLN A 187 4.73 8.18 8.79
C GLN A 187 3.23 8.38 8.52
N ILE A 188 2.37 7.89 9.41
CA ILE A 188 0.90 8.02 9.25
C ILE A 188 0.49 9.49 9.29
N SER A 189 1.04 10.27 10.22
CA SER A 189 0.75 11.70 10.35
C SER A 189 1.24 12.50 9.14
N ALA A 190 2.29 12.07 8.45
CA ALA A 190 2.72 12.70 7.20
C ALA A 190 1.67 12.52 6.10
N MET A 191 1.05 11.34 6.01
CA MET A 191 -0.02 11.08 5.02
C MET A 191 -1.31 11.81 5.41
N GLU A 192 -1.63 11.83 6.70
CA GLU A 192 -2.76 12.61 7.23
C GLU A 192 -2.65 14.10 6.87
N ARG A 193 -1.48 14.73 7.02
CA ARG A 193 -1.31 16.14 6.63
C ARG A 193 -1.59 16.41 5.15
N VAL A 194 -1.14 15.50 4.28
CA VAL A 194 -1.42 15.59 2.82
C VAL A 194 -2.93 15.48 2.56
N LEU A 195 -3.62 14.65 3.34
CA LEU A 195 -5.07 14.43 3.23
C LEU A 195 -5.91 15.58 3.81
N ASN A 196 -5.43 16.27 4.84
CA ASN A 196 -6.19 17.34 5.51
C ASN A 196 -6.40 18.58 4.61
N GLU A 197 -5.54 18.77 3.61
CA GLU A 197 -5.70 19.81 2.59
C GLU A 197 -6.79 19.45 1.55
N HIS A 198 -7.15 18.18 1.44
CA HIS A 198 -8.15 17.68 0.49
C HIS A 198 -9.58 17.84 1.03
N LYS A 199 -10.46 18.44 0.21
CA LYS A 199 -11.86 18.73 0.59
C LYS A 199 -12.85 17.64 0.21
N GLY A 200 -12.57 16.89 -0.85
CA GLY A 200 -13.47 15.83 -1.33
C GLY A 200 -13.37 14.53 -0.53
N PRO A 201 -13.92 13.45 -1.08
CA PRO A 201 -13.84 12.11 -0.50
C PRO A 201 -12.40 11.64 -0.30
N ILE A 202 -12.18 10.85 0.75
CA ILE A 202 -10.88 10.28 1.11
C ILE A 202 -11.01 8.78 1.34
N LEU A 203 -10.00 8.05 0.88
CA LEU A 203 -9.73 6.66 1.21
C LEU A 203 -8.28 6.52 1.68
N PHE A 204 -8.06 5.90 2.83
CA PHE A 204 -6.74 5.56 3.33
C PHE A 204 -6.73 4.09 3.77
N ALA A 205 -6.01 3.26 3.04
CA ALA A 205 -6.01 1.83 3.26
C ALA A 205 -4.66 1.16 3.01
N GLY A 206 -4.53 -0.06 3.52
CA GLY A 206 -3.39 -0.94 3.30
C GLY A 206 -3.01 -1.71 4.54
N ASP A 207 -1.76 -2.17 4.58
CA ASP A 207 -1.15 -2.86 5.70
C ASP A 207 -0.55 -1.83 6.65
N PHE A 208 -1.18 -1.63 7.80
CA PHE A 208 -0.73 -0.70 8.81
C PHE A 208 0.28 -1.33 9.77
N ASN A 209 0.62 -2.62 9.68
CA ASN A 209 1.48 -3.29 10.66
C ASN A 209 1.08 -2.95 12.12
N SER A 210 -0.22 -2.87 12.39
CA SER A 210 -0.84 -2.41 13.65
C SER A 210 -0.86 -3.51 14.72
N TRP A 211 0.24 -4.27 14.85
CA TRP A 211 0.33 -5.48 15.66
C TRP A 211 0.32 -5.28 17.19
N SER A 212 0.28 -4.02 17.68
CA SER A 212 0.17 -3.70 19.11
C SER A 212 -0.92 -2.66 19.39
N GLU A 213 -1.46 -2.65 20.61
CA GLU A 213 -2.47 -1.69 21.04
C GLU A 213 -1.98 -0.24 20.98
N GLU A 214 -0.70 0.00 21.27
CA GLU A 214 -0.09 1.32 21.14
C GLU A 214 -0.08 1.79 19.68
N ARG A 215 0.21 0.89 18.73
CA ARG A 215 0.17 1.19 17.30
C ARG A 215 -1.25 1.42 16.80
N VAL A 216 -2.21 0.60 17.23
CA VAL A 216 -3.63 0.80 16.92
C VAL A 216 -4.10 2.16 17.43
N THR A 217 -3.77 2.49 18.68
CA THR A 217 -4.12 3.78 19.30
C THR A 217 -3.48 4.96 18.58
N ALA A 218 -2.18 4.86 18.28
CA ALA A 218 -1.45 5.91 17.56
C ALA A 218 -2.01 6.14 16.15
N MET A 219 -2.29 5.06 15.41
CA MET A 219 -2.92 5.10 14.09
C MET A 219 -4.29 5.77 14.16
N LYS A 220 -5.18 5.30 15.03
CA LYS A 220 -6.54 5.84 15.16
C LYS A 220 -6.51 7.32 15.55
N LYS A 221 -5.64 7.71 16.48
CA LYS A 221 -5.46 9.10 16.90
C LYS A 221 -4.95 9.99 15.76
N ALA A 222 -4.05 9.49 14.92
CA ALA A 222 -3.56 10.23 13.76
C ALA A 222 -4.68 10.42 12.73
N LEU A 223 -5.36 9.34 12.33
CA LEU A 223 -6.38 9.37 11.27
C LEU A 223 -7.66 10.11 11.67
N LEU A 224 -7.98 10.16 12.96
CA LEU A 224 -9.09 10.96 13.48
C LEU A 224 -8.94 12.45 13.15
N LYS A 225 -7.71 12.98 13.01
CA LYS A 225 -7.46 14.38 12.66
C LYS A 225 -7.91 14.76 11.24
N ALA A 226 -8.03 13.78 10.35
CA ALA A 226 -8.58 13.93 9.00
C ALA A 226 -10.05 13.51 8.91
N ASP A 227 -10.74 13.36 10.06
CA ASP A 227 -12.14 12.92 10.16
C ASP A 227 -12.40 11.59 9.44
N LEU A 228 -11.39 10.70 9.41
CA LEU A 228 -11.53 9.40 8.80
C LEU A 228 -12.14 8.40 9.78
N GLN A 229 -13.13 7.65 9.30
CA GLN A 229 -13.73 6.54 10.05
C GLN A 229 -13.26 5.20 9.50
N GLU A 230 -13.14 4.20 10.38
CA GLU A 230 -12.75 2.84 10.01
C GLU A 230 -13.92 2.07 9.40
N VAL A 231 -13.66 1.32 8.33
CA VAL A 231 -14.61 0.36 7.77
C VAL A 231 -14.85 -0.77 8.76
N LYS A 232 -16.13 -1.16 8.91
CA LYS A 232 -16.53 -2.35 9.67
C LYS A 232 -16.86 -3.48 8.70
N PHE A 233 -16.26 -4.65 8.91
CA PHE A 233 -16.41 -5.81 8.04
C PHE A 233 -17.51 -6.74 8.56
N ALA A 234 -18.42 -7.16 7.68
CA ALA A 234 -19.49 -8.10 8.04
C ALA A 234 -18.97 -9.53 8.18
N GLN A 235 -18.07 -9.93 7.27
CA GLN A 235 -17.22 -11.11 7.41
C GLN A 235 -15.80 -10.62 7.64
N ASP A 236 -15.23 -10.86 8.81
CA ASP A 236 -13.92 -10.31 9.19
C ASP A 236 -12.93 -11.44 9.47
N ASN A 237 -12.26 -11.93 8.42
CA ASN A 237 -11.10 -12.81 8.54
C ASN A 237 -9.81 -12.03 8.28
N ARG A 238 -9.73 -10.74 8.61
CA ARG A 238 -8.48 -10.00 8.47
C ARG A 238 -7.33 -10.75 9.11
N THR A 239 -6.17 -10.74 8.45
CA THR A 239 -4.99 -11.33 9.05
C THR A 239 -4.65 -10.60 10.33
N GLN A 240 -4.55 -11.39 11.39
CA GLN A 240 -4.24 -10.91 12.73
C GLN A 240 -2.80 -11.25 13.08
N PHE A 241 -2.16 -10.36 13.82
CA PHE A 241 -0.93 -10.71 14.49
C PHE A 241 -1.21 -11.70 15.64
N ILE A 242 -0.15 -12.25 16.25
CA ILE A 242 -0.28 -13.16 17.41
C ILE A 242 -1.00 -12.54 18.61
N THR A 243 -1.15 -11.20 18.64
CA THR A 243 -1.90 -10.44 19.63
C THR A 243 -3.41 -10.41 19.36
N GLY A 244 -3.89 -10.98 18.25
CA GLY A 244 -5.28 -10.92 17.81
C GLY A 244 -5.67 -9.62 17.12
N LEU A 245 -4.72 -8.71 16.90
CA LEU A 245 -4.96 -7.41 16.27
C LEU A 245 -4.85 -7.51 14.74
N PRO A 246 -5.84 -6.98 13.99
CA PRO A 246 -5.77 -6.95 12.53
C PRO A 246 -4.66 -6.01 12.06
N LEU A 247 -3.97 -6.39 10.98
CA LEU A 247 -2.88 -5.60 10.39
C LEU A 247 -3.35 -4.65 9.28
N ASP A 248 -4.34 -5.11 8.50
CA ASP A 248 -4.87 -4.40 7.35
C ASP A 248 -6.13 -3.61 7.72
N HIS A 249 -6.21 -2.37 7.24
CA HIS A 249 -7.33 -1.48 7.54
C HIS A 249 -7.76 -0.67 6.32
N VAL A 250 -9.02 -0.24 6.34
CA VAL A 250 -9.58 0.74 5.40
C VAL A 250 -10.25 1.84 6.21
N PHE A 251 -9.83 3.07 5.97
CA PHE A 251 -10.40 4.28 6.54
C PHE A 251 -10.94 5.16 5.42
N TYR A 252 -12.06 5.85 5.67
CA TYR A 252 -12.72 6.66 4.64
C TYR A 252 -13.45 7.87 5.23
N ARG A 253 -13.75 8.83 4.36
CA ARG A 253 -14.65 9.98 4.62
C ARG A 253 -15.25 10.44 3.29
N GLY A 254 -16.46 10.99 3.32
CA GLY A 254 -17.13 11.52 2.12
C GLY A 254 -17.58 10.45 1.12
N LEU A 255 -17.66 9.20 1.57
CA LEU A 255 -18.21 8.06 0.82
C LEU A 255 -19.26 7.37 1.69
N THR A 256 -20.20 6.66 1.07
CA THR A 256 -21.18 5.83 1.78
C THR A 256 -20.78 4.37 1.66
N LEU A 257 -20.43 3.72 2.78
CA LEU A 257 -20.06 2.30 2.80
C LEU A 257 -21.30 1.42 2.52
N LYS A 258 -21.21 0.59 1.48
CA LYS A 258 -22.27 -0.35 1.08
C LYS A 258 -22.03 -1.75 1.61
N ASN A 259 -20.80 -2.24 1.46
CA ASN A 259 -20.43 -3.59 1.86
C ASN A 259 -18.93 -3.66 2.18
N ALA A 260 -18.57 -4.52 3.13
CA ALA A 260 -17.19 -4.82 3.44
C ALA A 260 -17.04 -6.26 3.94
N LYS A 261 -16.10 -7.00 3.33
CA LYS A 261 -15.73 -8.34 3.77
C LYS A 261 -14.23 -8.58 3.63
N ALA A 262 -13.69 -9.38 4.53
CA ALA A 262 -12.36 -9.96 4.49
C ALA A 262 -12.52 -11.49 4.39
N PRO A 263 -12.64 -12.07 3.19
CA PRO A 263 -12.70 -13.51 3.02
C PRO A 263 -11.33 -14.15 3.30
N GLN A 264 -11.32 -15.44 3.58
CA GLN A 264 -10.09 -16.21 3.68
C GLN A 264 -9.50 -16.49 2.28
N SER A 265 -8.18 -16.45 2.18
CA SER A 265 -7.42 -16.83 0.98
C SER A 265 -6.03 -17.33 1.37
N ASP A 266 -5.57 -18.38 0.71
CA ASP A 266 -4.21 -18.93 0.89
C ASP A 266 -3.20 -18.36 -0.15
N ALA A 267 -3.68 -17.49 -1.05
CA ALA A 267 -2.90 -16.89 -2.13
C ALA A 267 -1.96 -15.76 -1.67
N SER A 268 -1.98 -15.45 -0.38
CA SER A 268 -1.07 -14.56 0.33
C SER A 268 -1.01 -14.99 1.81
N ASP A 269 -0.05 -14.48 2.57
CA ASP A 269 -0.10 -14.57 4.04
C ASP A 269 -1.09 -13.56 4.66
N HIS A 270 -1.64 -12.66 3.85
CA HIS A 270 -2.72 -11.76 4.22
C HIS A 270 -4.04 -12.12 3.53
N ASN A 271 -5.16 -11.94 4.24
CA ASN A 271 -6.49 -12.02 3.66
C ASN A 271 -6.88 -10.70 2.97
N PRO A 272 -7.51 -10.73 1.77
CA PRO A 272 -7.88 -9.51 1.06
C PRO A 272 -9.04 -8.77 1.74
N LEU A 273 -9.08 -7.46 1.59
CA LEU A 273 -10.22 -6.61 1.98
C LEU A 273 -10.99 -6.21 0.74
N LEU A 274 -12.28 -6.57 0.69
CA LEU A 274 -13.19 -6.25 -0.39
C LEU A 274 -14.20 -5.23 0.15
N VAL A 275 -14.17 -4.02 -0.39
CA VAL A 275 -14.98 -2.90 0.10
C VAL A 275 -15.71 -2.24 -1.06
N SER A 276 -16.99 -1.94 -0.86
CA SER A 276 -17.86 -1.28 -1.83
C SER A 276 -18.41 0.01 -1.21
N PHE A 277 -18.28 1.10 -1.95
CA PHE A 277 -18.80 2.42 -1.60
C PHE A 277 -19.71 2.95 -2.70
N THR A 278 -20.65 3.82 -2.33
CA THR A 278 -21.21 4.80 -3.26
C THR A 278 -20.60 6.17 -2.99
N ILE A 279 -20.37 6.94 -4.05
CA ILE A 279 -20.09 8.37 -3.91
C ILE A 279 -21.35 9.09 -3.42
N ASN A 280 -21.17 10.18 -2.68
CA ASN A 280 -22.30 10.99 -2.25
C ASN A 280 -22.75 11.88 -3.43
N GLU A 281 -24.04 12.19 -3.50
CA GLU A 281 -24.59 13.17 -4.44
C GLU A 281 -24.13 14.60 -4.11
#